data_AF-A0A2A5QPH3-F1
#
_entry.id   AF-A0A2A5QPH3-F1
#
_cell.length_a   1.000
_cell.length_b   1.000
_cell.length_c   1.000
_cell.angle_alpha   90.00
_cell.angle_beta   90.00
_cell.angle_gamma   90.00
#
_symmetry.space_group_name_H-M   'P 1'
#
loop_
_entity.id
_entity.type
_entity.pdbx_description
1 polymer ?
#
loop_
_entity_poly.entity_id
_entity_poly.type
_entity_poly.pdbx_seq_one_letter_code
_entity_poly.pdbx_strand_id
1 'polypeptide(L)'
;MSDSDQQSRTKRFRGRSPPDRDAEWEVSTVARRTTNQSGSRVCAATGETVPLSETHFFVTLRKPALGVLNDYEYDHLVVREDALEELDEWLVPEE
;
A
#
# COMPACT_ATOMS: atom_id res chain seq x y z
N MET A 1 10.49 13.00 -24.00
CA MET A 1 10.83 12.47 -22.66
C MET A 1 10.13 13.37 -21.66
N SER A 2 8.90 13.01 -21.29
CA SER A 2 8.03 13.89 -20.50
C SER A 2 8.17 13.54 -19.02
N ASP A 3 9.06 14.28 -18.38
CA ASP A 3 9.24 14.39 -16.95
C ASP A 3 8.13 15.30 -16.40
N SER A 4 7.00 14.74 -15.93
CA SER A 4 5.91 15.49 -15.26
C SER A 4 4.86 14.61 -14.56
N ASP A 5 5.23 13.45 -14.01
CA ASP A 5 4.29 12.64 -13.21
C ASP A 5 4.68 12.53 -11.73
N GLN A 6 5.51 13.47 -11.27
CA GLN A 6 6.11 13.44 -9.94
C GLN A 6 5.24 14.07 -8.83
N GLN A 7 3.98 14.45 -9.10
CA GLN A 7 3.18 15.23 -8.13
C GLN A 7 1.75 14.77 -7.81
N SER A 8 1.19 13.69 -8.36
CA SER A 8 -0.17 13.27 -7.94
C SER A 8 -0.49 11.83 -8.26
N ARG A 9 -0.07 10.85 -7.45
CA ARG A 9 -0.48 9.46 -7.70
C ARG A 9 -0.92 8.73 -6.44
N THR A 10 -1.92 9.26 -5.74
CA THR A 10 -2.90 8.35 -5.14
C THR A 10 -3.58 7.65 -6.31
N LYS A 11 -3.22 6.40 -6.56
CA LYS A 11 -3.80 5.59 -7.62
C LYS A 11 -4.57 4.45 -6.97
N ARG A 12 -5.75 4.15 -7.52
CA ARG A 12 -6.45 2.91 -7.16
C ARG A 12 -5.69 1.79 -7.83
N PHE A 13 -5.45 0.71 -7.10
CA PHE A 13 -4.81 -0.48 -7.61
C PHE A 13 -5.64 -1.68 -7.18
N ARG A 14 -5.67 -2.73 -8.00
CA ARG A 14 -6.06 -4.06 -7.54
C ARG A 14 -4.81 -4.90 -7.43
N GLY A 15 -4.65 -5.59 -6.31
CA GLY A 15 -3.45 -6.37 -6.05
C GLY A 15 -3.70 -7.56 -5.15
N ARG A 16 -2.77 -8.51 -5.16
CA ARG A 16 -2.78 -9.68 -4.30
C ARG A 16 -2.52 -9.29 -2.85
N SER A 17 -2.96 -10.17 -1.94
CA SER A 17 -2.60 -10.09 -0.53
C SER A 17 -1.08 -10.07 -0.36
N PRO A 18 -0.54 -9.17 0.47
CA PRO A 18 0.83 -9.26 0.95
C PRO A 18 1.12 -10.63 1.60
N PRO A 19 2.37 -11.13 1.55
CA PRO A 19 2.70 -12.49 1.99
C PRO A 19 2.46 -12.75 3.49
N ASP A 20 2.35 -11.69 4.29
CA ASP A 20 2.08 -11.71 5.74
C ASP A 20 0.57 -11.66 6.08
N ARG A 21 -0.32 -11.64 5.07
CA ARG A 21 -1.77 -11.57 5.25
C ARG A 21 -2.48 -12.78 4.64
N ASP A 22 -3.64 -13.11 5.20
CA ASP A 22 -4.51 -14.17 4.66
C ASP A 22 -4.87 -13.88 3.19
N ALA A 23 -5.07 -14.93 2.40
CA ALA A 23 -5.36 -14.83 0.97
C ALA A 23 -6.67 -14.08 0.64
N GLU A 24 -7.50 -13.79 1.64
CA GLU A 24 -8.74 -13.03 1.50
C GLU A 24 -8.52 -11.51 1.38
N TRP A 25 -7.36 -11.00 1.80
CA TRP A 25 -7.03 -9.59 1.68
C TRP A 25 -6.55 -9.25 0.26
N GLU A 26 -6.98 -8.11 -0.26
CA GLU A 26 -6.52 -7.58 -1.54
C GLU A 26 -6.09 -6.13 -1.40
N VAL A 27 -5.04 -5.74 -2.13
CA VAL A 27 -4.66 -4.34 -2.24
C VAL A 27 -5.73 -3.61 -3.03
N SER A 28 -6.24 -2.52 -2.46
CA SER A 28 -7.30 -1.70 -3.05
C SER A 28 -6.83 -0.30 -3.47
N THR A 29 -5.80 0.22 -2.81
CA THR A 29 -5.28 1.57 -3.06
C THR A 29 -3.84 1.65 -2.59
N VAL A 30 -3.01 2.33 -3.37
CA VAL A 30 -1.65 2.72 -2.97
C VAL A 30 -1.54 4.23 -3.11
N ALA A 31 -1.12 4.88 -2.03
CA ALA A 31 -0.95 6.32 -1.97
C ALA A 31 0.46 6.67 -1.51
N ARG A 32 1.23 7.34 -2.36
CA ARG A 32 2.50 7.96 -1.94
C ARG A 32 2.21 9.10 -0.97
N ARG A 33 2.87 9.09 0.18
CA ARG A 33 2.77 10.10 1.22
C ARG A 33 4.14 10.61 1.60
N THR A 34 4.22 11.92 1.76
CA THR A 34 5.30 12.65 2.41
C THR A 34 4.66 13.46 3.51
N THR A 35 4.45 12.84 4.67
CA THR A 35 3.82 13.54 5.79
C THR A 35 4.87 13.94 6.80
N ASN A 36 4.78 15.14 7.37
CA ASN A 36 5.55 15.53 8.56
C ASN A 36 5.04 14.82 9.83
N GLN A 37 4.63 13.55 9.72
CA GLN A 37 4.18 12.75 10.85
C GLN A 37 5.40 12.32 11.65
N SER A 38 5.40 12.65 12.94
CA SER A 38 6.36 12.12 13.89
C SER A 38 6.04 10.66 14.19
N GLY A 39 6.99 9.76 13.97
CA GLY A 39 6.87 8.35 14.32
C GLY A 39 7.52 7.44 13.30
N SER A 40 7.50 6.15 13.58
CA SER A 40 7.96 5.12 12.67
C SER A 40 6.96 3.97 12.60
N ARG A 41 6.96 3.27 11.46
CA ARG A 41 6.17 2.06 11.23
C ARG A 41 7.06 0.97 10.66
N VAL A 42 6.64 -0.28 10.75
CA VAL A 42 7.33 -1.38 10.08
C VAL A 42 6.91 -1.38 8.61
N CYS A 43 7.90 -1.39 7.72
CA CYS A 43 7.72 -1.62 6.29
C CYS A 43 7.18 -3.04 6.11
N ALA A 44 6.00 -3.17 5.51
CA ALA A 44 5.42 -4.49 5.28
C ALA A 44 6.20 -5.33 4.27
N ALA A 45 6.90 -4.69 3.32
CA ALA A 45 7.69 -5.39 2.31
C ALA A 45 9.01 -5.93 2.87
N THR A 46 9.73 -5.13 3.68
CA THR A 46 11.09 -5.46 4.13
C THR A 46 11.18 -5.84 5.61
N GLY A 47 10.12 -5.61 6.40
CA GLY A 47 10.13 -5.79 7.86
C GLY A 47 10.93 -4.74 8.63
N GLU A 48 11.53 -3.76 7.96
CA GLU A 48 12.36 -2.74 8.59
C GLU A 48 11.54 -1.57 9.11
N THR A 49 12.05 -0.89 10.14
CA THR A 49 11.39 0.30 10.67
C THR A 49 11.66 1.52 9.79
N VAL A 50 10.59 2.16 9.31
CA VAL A 50 10.63 3.32 8.43
C VAL A 50 10.07 4.55 9.14
N PRO A 51 10.77 5.69 9.10
CA PRO A 51 10.26 6.94 9.65
C PRO A 51 9.14 7.51 8.77
N LEU A 52 8.01 7.87 9.38
CA LEU A 52 6.86 8.43 8.66
C LEU A 52 7.08 9.87 8.17
N SER A 53 8.19 10.49 8.59
CA SER A 53 8.67 11.78 8.11
C SER A 53 9.29 11.71 6.71
N GLU A 54 9.69 10.52 6.27
CA GLU A 54 10.25 10.29 4.93
C GLU A 54 9.15 9.88 3.95
N THR A 55 9.47 9.85 2.66
CA THR A 55 8.55 9.39 1.64
C THR A 55 8.26 7.90 1.80
N HIS A 56 6.98 7.54 1.79
CA HIS A 56 6.53 6.16 1.88
C HIS A 56 5.20 5.98 1.13
N PHE A 57 4.83 4.73 0.90
CA PHE A 57 3.55 4.35 0.35
C PHE A 57 2.64 3.82 1.45
N PHE A 58 1.43 4.37 1.52
CA PHE A 58 0.33 3.78 2.26
C PHE A 58 -0.44 2.83 1.33
N VAL A 59 -0.48 1.56 1.71
CA VAL A 59 -1.19 0.50 0.99
C VAL A 59 -2.45 0.16 1.79
N THR A 60 -3.62 0.40 1.20
CA THR A 60 -4.89 0.03 1.81
C THR A 60 -5.29 -1.35 1.31
N LEU A 61 -5.39 -2.30 2.22
CA LEU A 61 -5.96 -3.61 1.98
C LEU A 61 -7.46 -3.59 2.27
N ARG A 62 -8.22 -4.42 1.57
CA ARG A 62 -9.60 -4.72 1.92
C ARG A 62 -9.87 -6.21 1.81
N LYS A 63 -10.85 -6.69 2.57
CA LYS A 63 -11.46 -8.01 2.39
C LYS A 63 -12.97 -7.93 2.67
N PRO A 64 -13.80 -8.86 2.16
CA PRO A 64 -15.21 -8.89 2.50
C PRO A 64 -15.43 -9.05 4.01
N ALA A 65 -16.30 -8.24 4.59
CA ALA A 65 -16.65 -8.36 6.01
C ALA A 65 -17.53 -9.60 6.25
N LEU A 66 -17.16 -10.41 7.24
CA LEU A 66 -17.93 -11.61 7.57
C LEU A 66 -19.34 -11.25 8.06
N GLY A 67 -20.35 -11.81 7.40
CA GLY A 67 -21.75 -11.69 7.82
C GLY A 67 -22.45 -10.38 7.44
N VAL A 68 -21.79 -9.48 6.69
CA VAL A 68 -22.40 -8.24 6.19
C VAL A 68 -22.32 -8.18 4.67
N LEU A 69 -23.48 -8.11 4.02
CA LEU A 69 -23.55 -8.09 2.56
C LEU A 69 -23.01 -6.75 2.03
N ASN A 70 -22.08 -6.80 1.07
CA ASN A 70 -21.46 -5.64 0.43
C ASN A 70 -20.67 -4.71 1.36
N ASP A 71 -20.17 -5.22 2.48
CA ASP A 71 -19.28 -4.48 3.37
C ASP A 71 -17.86 -5.05 3.34
N TYR A 72 -16.89 -4.21 3.69
CA TYR A 72 -15.47 -4.55 3.62
C TYR A 72 -14.76 -4.19 4.92
N GLU A 73 -13.90 -5.09 5.38
CA GLU A 73 -12.89 -4.78 6.39
C GLU A 73 -11.70 -4.15 5.69
N TYR A 74 -11.06 -3.16 6.34
CA TYR A 74 -9.92 -2.44 5.81
C TYR A 74 -8.72 -2.53 6.73
N ASP A 75 -7.54 -2.65 6.14
CA ASP A 75 -6.26 -2.58 6.84
C ASP A 75 -5.27 -1.70 6.07
N HIS A 76 -4.24 -1.22 6.76
CA HIS A 76 -3.27 -0.26 6.22
C HIS A 76 -1.84 -0.71 6.49
N LEU A 77 -1.06 -0.80 5.42
CA LEU A 77 0.36 -1.09 5.47
C LEU A 77 1.17 0.13 5.01
N VAL A 78 2.41 0.18 5.47
CA VAL A 78 3.40 1.17 5.04
C VAL A 78 4.51 0.44 4.30
N VAL A 79 4.91 0.98 3.15
CA VAL A 79 6.04 0.49 2.36
C VAL A 79 6.99 1.65 2.09
N ARG A 80 8.30 1.45 2.29
CA ARG A 80 9.33 2.47 1.98
C ARG A 80 9.38 2.75 0.48
N GLU A 81 9.80 3.96 0.11
CA GLU A 81 9.82 4.40 -1.29
C GLU A 81 10.74 3.54 -2.18
N ASP A 82 11.84 3.05 -1.63
CA ASP A 82 12.83 2.22 -2.31
C ASP A 82 12.54 0.71 -2.25
N ALA A 83 11.44 0.30 -1.61
CA ALA A 83 10.89 -1.07 -1.71
C ALA A 83 9.73 -1.13 -2.71
N LEU A 84 9.85 -0.36 -3.80
CA LEU A 84 8.82 -0.27 -4.83
C LEU A 84 8.75 -1.57 -5.65
N GLU A 85 9.88 -2.24 -5.86
CA GLU A 85 9.92 -3.50 -6.60
C GLU A 85 9.12 -4.59 -5.88
N GLU A 86 9.27 -4.70 -4.56
CA GLU A 86 8.50 -5.64 -3.74
C GLU A 86 7.02 -5.26 -3.68
N LEU A 87 6.71 -3.96 -3.67
CA LEU A 87 5.33 -3.49 -3.74
C LEU A 87 4.70 -3.84 -5.09
N ASP A 88 5.43 -3.70 -6.20
CA ASP A 88 4.94 -4.02 -7.53
C ASP A 88 4.59 -5.51 -7.68
N GLU A 89 5.25 -6.42 -6.95
CA GLU A 89 4.86 -7.84 -6.91
C GLU A 89 3.45 -8.06 -6.33
N TRP A 90 2.97 -7.14 -5.49
CA TRP A 90 1.62 -7.20 -4.92
C TRP A 90 0.58 -6.64 -5.88
N LEU A 91 0.97 -5.80 -6.84
CA LEU A 91 0.04 -5.11 -7.72
C LEU A 91 -0.21 -5.94 -8.98
N VAL A 92 -1.47 -6.08 -9.37
CA VAL A 92 -1.82 -6.66 -10.67
C VAL A 92 -1.95 -5.49 -11.66
N PRO A 93 -1.26 -5.53 -12.82
CA PRO A 93 -1.46 -4.51 -13.84
C PRO A 93 -2.93 -4.51 -14.27
N GLU A 94 -3.57 -3.35 -14.24
CA GLU A 94 -4.90 -3.19 -14.84
C GLU A 94 -4.76 -3.38 -16.36
N GLU A 95 -5.44 -4.38 -16.93
CA GLU A 95 -5.56 -4.59 -18.38
C GLU A 95 -6.42 -3.50 -19.05
#